data_AF-A1AVD3-F1
#
_entry.id   AF-A1AVD3-F1
#
_cell.length_a   1.000
_cell.length_b   1.000
_cell.length_c   1.000
_cell.angle_alpha   90.00
_cell.angle_beta   90.00
_cell.angle_gamma   90.00
#
_symmetry.space_group_name_H-M   'P 1'
#
loop_
_entity.id
_entity.type
_entity.pdbx_description
1 polymer ?
#
loop_
_entity_poly.entity_id
_entity_poly.type
_entity_poly.pdbx_seq_one_letter_code
_entity_poly.pdbx_strand_id
1 'polypeptide(L)'
;MSIDFTELEIKTIQSAVDRRWRKEKIEANLANIEITKEGEDESTFTPAVVWEDENSTFIILKIGVFSYKSFFYYLTDQRFDTGVPEYNDLYECANKLLKVQADFMLSKNIKDLGLHIQK
;
A
#
# COMPACT_ATOMS: atom_id res chain seq x y z
N MET A 1 23.31 -3.06 2.03
CA MET A 1 23.23 -2.03 0.98
C MET A 1 21.75 -1.92 0.64
N SER A 2 21.09 -0.80 0.97
CA SER A 2 19.67 -0.60 0.66
C SER A 2 19.51 -0.48 -0.86
N ILE A 3 18.49 -1.12 -1.41
CA ILE A 3 18.19 -1.07 -2.83
C ILE A 3 17.04 -0.08 -3.01
N ASP A 4 17.33 1.07 -3.58
CA ASP A 4 16.34 2.10 -3.85
C ASP A 4 15.45 1.76 -5.06
N PHE A 5 14.30 2.42 -5.14
CA PHE A 5 13.44 2.36 -6.31
C PHE A 5 14.09 3.07 -7.50
N THR A 6 14.02 2.45 -8.67
CA THR A 6 14.37 3.07 -9.94
C THR A 6 13.25 3.98 -10.43
N GLU A 7 13.57 4.91 -11.33
CA GLU A 7 12.56 5.78 -11.95
C GLU A 7 11.46 5.01 -12.68
N LEU A 8 11.79 3.87 -13.29
CA LEU A 8 10.81 3.02 -13.98
C LEU A 8 9.83 2.37 -12.99
N GLU A 9 10.34 1.91 -11.84
CA GLU A 9 9.51 1.35 -10.79
C GLU A 9 8.54 2.40 -10.21
N ILE A 10 9.03 3.62 -9.95
CA ILE A 10 8.19 4.73 -9.47
C ILE A 10 7.10 5.06 -10.50
N LYS A 11 7.45 5.16 -11.79
CA LYS A 11 6.48 5.38 -12.87
C LYS A 11 5.44 4.26 -12.98
N THR A 12 5.84 3.03 -12.69
CA THR A 12 4.94 1.86 -12.67
C THR A 12 3.90 1.99 -11.56
N ILE A 13 4.33 2.36 -10.35
CA ILE A 13 3.43 2.61 -9.21
C ILE A 13 2.53 3.81 -9.50
N GLN A 14 3.09 4.93 -9.96
CA GLN A 14 2.31 6.13 -10.30
C GLN A 14 1.24 5.82 -11.36
N SER A 15 1.57 5.02 -12.38
CA SER A 15 0.59 4.60 -13.40
C SER A 15 -0.57 3.79 -12.81
N ALA A 16 -0.34 3.00 -11.77
CA ALA A 16 -1.40 2.27 -11.07
C ALA A 16 -2.29 3.24 -10.25
N VAL A 17 -1.68 4.20 -9.58
CA VAL A 17 -2.37 5.28 -8.84
C VAL A 17 -3.24 6.11 -9.79
N ASP A 18 -2.68 6.61 -10.89
CA ASP A 18 -3.39 7.45 -11.87
C ASP A 18 -4.61 6.73 -12.48
N ARG A 19 -4.51 5.41 -12.71
CA ARG A 19 -5.62 4.60 -13.22
C ARG A 19 -6.79 4.53 -12.25
N ARG A 20 -6.52 4.54 -10.95
CA ARG A 20 -7.52 4.49 -9.87
C ARG A 20 -8.15 5.85 -9.61
N TRP A 21 -7.35 6.92 -9.56
CA TRP A 21 -7.81 8.29 -9.30
C TRP A 21 -7.78 9.16 -10.57
N ARG A 22 -8.50 8.76 -11.62
CA ARG A 22 -8.44 9.45 -12.93
C ARG A 22 -8.76 10.95 -12.92
N LYS A 23 -9.47 11.42 -11.88
CA LYS A 23 -9.92 12.81 -11.75
C LYS A 23 -9.09 13.62 -10.75
N GLU A 24 -8.30 12.96 -9.91
CA GLU A 24 -7.57 13.57 -8.80
C GLU A 24 -6.10 13.22 -8.94
N LYS A 25 -5.24 14.23 -8.77
CA LYS A 25 -3.81 14.01 -8.87
C LYS A 25 -3.28 13.55 -7.51
N ILE A 26 -3.16 12.24 -7.33
CA ILE A 26 -2.48 11.65 -6.18
C ILE A 26 -1.04 11.31 -6.57
N GLU A 27 -0.07 11.84 -5.82
CA GLU A 27 1.35 11.63 -6.10
C GLU A 27 1.92 10.51 -5.23
N ALA A 28 2.57 9.55 -5.89
CA ALA A 28 3.35 8.50 -5.26
C ALA A 28 4.74 9.02 -4.92
N ASN A 29 5.01 9.20 -3.63
CA ASN A 29 6.22 9.83 -3.13
C ASN A 29 7.21 8.79 -2.59
N LEU A 30 8.49 9.01 -2.85
CA LEU A 30 9.56 8.24 -2.22
C LEU A 30 9.67 8.59 -0.74
N ALA A 31 9.83 7.57 0.10
CA ALA A 31 10.09 7.69 1.52
C ALA A 31 11.06 6.60 1.99
N ASN A 32 11.60 6.78 3.19
CA ASN A 32 12.28 5.72 3.92
C ASN A 32 11.49 5.45 5.19
N ILE A 33 10.99 4.24 5.35
CA ILE A 33 10.16 3.86 6.49
C ILE A 33 10.98 2.94 7.38
N GLU A 34 10.98 3.24 8.67
CA GLU A 34 11.56 2.38 9.68
C GLU A 34 10.64 1.18 9.90
N ILE A 35 11.16 -0.02 9.61
CA ILE A 35 10.43 -1.28 9.79
C ILE A 35 11.28 -2.29 10.55
N THR A 36 10.66 -2.91 11.55
CA THR A 36 11.19 -4.09 12.23
C THR A 36 10.70 -5.32 11.47
N LYS A 37 11.63 -6.12 10.96
CA LYS A 37 11.28 -7.38 10.30
C LYS A 37 10.93 -8.43 11.34
N GLU A 38 10.14 -9.42 10.94
CA GLU A 38 9.78 -10.52 11.82
C GLU A 38 11.04 -11.30 12.24
N GLY A 39 11.25 -11.43 13.55
CA GLY A 39 12.44 -12.09 14.11
C GLY A 39 13.68 -11.21 14.22
N GLU A 40 13.59 -9.91 13.92
CA GLU A 40 14.65 -8.93 14.18
C GLU A 40 14.27 -8.04 15.37
N ASP A 41 15.25 -7.69 16.21
CA ASP A 41 15.07 -6.78 17.36
C ASP A 41 15.33 -5.31 16.99
N GLU A 42 16.03 -5.06 15.88
CA GLU A 42 16.38 -3.72 15.41
C GLU A 42 15.53 -3.34 14.19
N SER A 43 15.11 -2.09 14.16
CA SER A 43 14.42 -1.54 13.00
C SER A 43 15.40 -1.11 11.92
N THR A 44 15.00 -1.26 10.67
CA THR A 44 15.80 -0.86 9.51
C THR A 44 15.03 0.11 8.64
N PHE A 45 15.71 1.16 8.15
CA PHE A 45 15.15 2.05 7.14
C PHE A 45 15.07 1.31 5.82
N THR A 46 13.85 1.15 5.32
CA THR A 46 13.55 0.47 4.06
C THR A 46 12.94 1.45 3.07
N PRO A 47 13.45 1.49 1.82
CA PRO A 47 12.88 2.31 0.76
C PRO A 47 11.40 1.98 0.54
N ALA A 48 10.60 3.03 0.45
CA ALA A 48 9.16 2.94 0.32
C ALA A 48 8.65 3.92 -0.73
N VAL A 49 7.51 3.57 -1.35
CA VAL A 49 6.66 4.50 -2.07
C VAL A 49 5.35 4.63 -1.30
N VAL A 50 4.98 5.87 -1.02
CA VAL A 50 3.82 6.22 -0.18
C VAL A 50 2.92 7.20 -0.92
N TRP A 51 1.62 6.98 -0.81
CA TRP A 51 0.61 7.96 -1.23
C TRP A 51 -0.59 7.87 -0.31
N GLU A 52 -1.38 8.93 -0.30
CA GLU A 52 -2.53 9.08 0.59
C GLU A 52 -3.80 9.40 -0.20
N ASP A 53 -4.89 8.83 0.27
CA ASP A 53 -6.28 9.12 -0.08
C ASP A 53 -7.02 9.48 1.23
N GLU A 54 -8.22 10.05 1.16
CA GLU A 54 -8.94 10.65 2.31
C GLU A 54 -8.82 9.85 3.62
N ASN A 55 -9.00 8.52 3.55
CA ASN A 55 -8.99 7.64 4.72
C ASN A 55 -7.91 6.56 4.66
N SER A 56 -6.97 6.62 3.71
CA SER A 56 -6.02 5.52 3.49
C SER A 56 -4.62 6.00 3.11
N THR A 57 -3.63 5.53 3.85
CA THR A 57 -2.21 5.70 3.50
C THR A 57 -1.71 4.38 2.92
N PHE A 58 -1.21 4.41 1.70
CA PHE A 58 -0.74 3.23 0.98
C PHE A 58 0.78 3.18 1.02
N ILE A 59 1.34 1.99 1.22
CA ILE A 59 2.78 1.78 1.28
C ILE A 59 3.18 0.59 0.40
N ILE A 60 4.18 0.79 -0.44
CA ILE A 60 4.94 -0.28 -1.10
C ILE A 60 6.40 -0.17 -0.67
N LEU A 61 6.92 -1.22 -0.03
CA LEU A 61 8.31 -1.37 0.36
C LEU A 61 9.11 -2.09 -0.71
N LYS A 62 10.37 -1.70 -0.91
CA LYS A 62 11.37 -2.45 -1.66
C LYS A 62 12.27 -3.21 -0.69
N ILE A 63 12.08 -4.53 -0.64
CA ILE A 63 12.78 -5.41 0.32
C ILE A 63 13.92 -6.21 -0.34
N GLY A 64 14.03 -6.15 -1.67
CA GLY A 64 15.12 -6.74 -2.44
C GLY A 64 15.11 -6.32 -3.91
N VAL A 65 15.92 -7.00 -4.73
CA VAL A 65 15.87 -6.86 -6.20
C VAL A 65 14.64 -7.58 -6.71
N PHE A 66 13.71 -6.87 -7.38
CA PHE A 66 12.42 -7.43 -7.80
C PHE A 66 11.69 -8.12 -6.65
N SER A 67 11.67 -7.50 -5.48
CA SER A 67 11.05 -8.06 -4.28
C SER A 67 10.41 -6.93 -3.47
N TYR A 68 9.08 -6.99 -3.36
CA TYR A 68 8.24 -5.92 -2.85
C TYR A 68 7.24 -6.44 -1.83
N LYS A 69 6.91 -5.59 -0.85
CA LYS A 69 5.84 -5.84 0.11
C LYS A 69 4.92 -4.64 0.17
N SER A 70 3.61 -4.87 0.25
CA SER A 70 2.63 -3.80 0.25
C SER A 70 1.58 -3.96 1.32
N PHE A 71 1.19 -2.86 1.92
CA PHE A 71 0.12 -2.74 2.91
C PHE A 71 -0.45 -1.32 2.87
N PHE A 72 -1.60 -1.13 3.50
CA PHE A 72 -2.16 0.21 3.70
C PHE A 72 -2.59 0.38 5.15
N TYR A 73 -2.57 1.62 5.62
CA TYR A 73 -3.27 2.03 6.82
C TYR A 73 -4.62 2.59 6.42
N TYR A 74 -5.64 2.23 7.18
CA TYR A 74 -6.93 2.89 7.16
C TYR A 74 -7.06 3.74 8.43
N LEU A 75 -7.36 5.03 8.27
CA LEU A 75 -7.20 5.99 9.35
C LEU A 75 -5.78 5.91 9.95
N THR A 76 -5.61 6.20 11.24
CA THR A 76 -4.29 6.31 11.87
C THR A 76 -3.75 5.02 12.48
N ASP A 77 -4.58 4.01 12.70
CA ASP A 77 -4.24 2.89 13.59
C ASP A 77 -4.43 1.50 12.97
N GLN A 78 -5.20 1.38 11.88
CA GLN A 78 -5.55 0.07 11.32
C GLN A 78 -4.71 -0.26 10.10
N ARG A 79 -3.72 -1.13 10.29
CA ARG A 79 -2.92 -1.70 9.19
C ARG A 79 -3.60 -2.90 8.56
N PHE A 80 -3.58 -2.95 7.24
CA PHE A 80 -4.05 -4.08 6.44
C PHE A 80 -2.98 -4.51 5.44
N ASP A 81 -2.55 -5.76 5.55
CA ASP A 81 -1.67 -6.40 4.58
C ASP A 81 -2.48 -6.98 3.41
N THR A 82 -1.83 -7.15 2.27
CA THR A 82 -2.49 -7.67 1.05
C THR A 82 -2.76 -9.19 1.07
N GLY A 83 -2.30 -9.89 2.11
CA GLY A 83 -2.35 -11.35 2.23
C GLY A 83 -1.27 -12.09 1.41
N VAL A 84 -0.43 -11.35 0.69
CA VAL A 84 0.74 -11.89 -0.03
C VAL A 84 1.99 -11.43 0.72
N PRO A 85 2.89 -12.35 1.12
CA PRO A 85 4.06 -11.99 1.90
C PRO A 85 5.07 -11.16 1.09
N GLU A 86 5.22 -11.47 -0.19
CA GLU A 86 6.20 -10.87 -1.10
C GLU A 86 5.73 -10.97 -2.55
N TYR A 87 6.00 -9.93 -3.33
CA TYR A 87 5.75 -9.87 -4.77
C TYR A 87 7.07 -9.75 -5.52
N ASN A 88 7.17 -10.42 -6.67
CA ASN A 88 8.28 -10.24 -7.60
C ASN A 88 7.95 -9.30 -8.77
N ASP A 89 6.68 -9.00 -8.98
CA ASP A 89 6.19 -8.05 -9.97
C ASP A 89 5.58 -6.83 -9.27
N LEU A 90 6.12 -5.64 -9.56
CA LEU A 90 5.70 -4.40 -8.94
C LEU A 90 4.30 -3.96 -9.38
N TYR A 91 3.92 -4.25 -10.62
CA TYR A 91 2.60 -3.92 -11.13
C TYR A 91 1.54 -4.78 -10.44
N GLU A 92 1.79 -6.08 -10.27
CA GLU A 92 0.91 -6.96 -9.48
C GLU A 92 0.80 -6.48 -8.03
N CYS A 93 1.93 -6.13 -7.41
CA CYS A 93 2.00 -5.60 -6.04
C CYS A 93 1.08 -4.38 -5.87
N ALA A 94 1.23 -3.37 -6.74
CA ALA A 94 0.44 -2.14 -6.68
C ALA A 94 -1.06 -2.41 -6.94
N ASN A 95 -1.41 -3.21 -7.95
CA ASN A 95 -2.82 -3.50 -8.25
C ASN A 95 -3.50 -4.32 -7.16
N LYS A 96 -2.79 -5.30 -6.59
CA LYS A 96 -3.32 -6.11 -5.49
C LYS A 96 -3.55 -5.26 -4.25
N LEU A 97 -2.64 -4.34 -3.92
CA LEU A 97 -2.84 -3.37 -2.83
C LEU A 97 -4.12 -2.54 -3.02
N LEU A 98 -4.29 -1.91 -4.19
CA LEU A 98 -5.45 -1.08 -4.50
C LEU A 98 -6.76 -1.90 -4.48
N LYS A 99 -6.72 -3.14 -4.97
CA LYS A 99 -7.88 -4.04 -4.95
C LYS A 99 -8.27 -4.43 -3.53
N VAL A 100 -7.32 -4.83 -2.68
CA VAL A 100 -7.60 -5.22 -1.29
C VAL A 100 -8.18 -4.04 -0.50
N GLN A 101 -7.67 -2.82 -0.71
CA GLN A 101 -8.24 -1.62 -0.08
C GLN A 101 -9.67 -1.37 -0.56
N ALA A 102 -9.97 -1.51 -1.85
CA ALA A 102 -11.33 -1.35 -2.37
C ALA A 102 -12.29 -2.41 -1.80
N ASP A 103 -11.86 -3.68 -1.74
CA ASP A 103 -12.63 -4.78 -1.15
C ASP A 103 -12.91 -4.51 0.34
N PHE A 104 -11.92 -3.98 1.07
CA PHE A 104 -12.10 -3.56 2.47
C PHE A 104 -13.17 -2.46 2.60
N MET A 105 -13.10 -1.40 1.79
CA MET A 105 -14.10 -0.31 1.81
C MET A 105 -15.52 -0.81 1.51
N LEU A 106 -15.66 -1.70 0.52
CA LEU A 106 -16.95 -2.32 0.20
C LEU A 106 -17.48 -3.14 1.38
N SER A 107 -16.64 -3.97 2.00
CA SER A 107 -17.05 -4.78 3.15
C SER A 107 -17.46 -3.91 4.35
N LYS A 108 -16.79 -2.78 4.56
CA LYS A 108 -17.10 -1.83 5.64
C LYS A 108 -18.42 -1.12 5.38
N ASN A 109 -18.64 -0.62 4.16
CA ASN A 109 -19.89 0.03 3.78
C ASN A 109 -21.08 -0.92 3.94
N ILE A 110 -20.95 -2.20 3.57
CA ILE A 110 -22.03 -3.19 3.75
C ILE A 110 -22.36 -3.39 5.23
N LYS A 111 -21.35 -3.45 6.11
CA LYS A 111 -21.58 -3.56 7.56
C LYS A 111 -22.27 -2.32 8.13
N ASP A 112 -21.89 -1.14 7.67
CA ASP A 112 -22.51 0.13 8.10
C ASP A 112 -23.99 0.23 7.68
N LEU A 113 -24.32 -0.18 6.45
CA LEU A 113 -25.70 -0.28 5.97
C LEU A 113 -26.53 -1.32 6.75
N GLY A 114 -25.93 -2.44 7.16
CA GLY A 114 -26.61 -3.50 7.94
C GLY A 114 -26.92 -3.11 9.39
N LEU A 115 -26.19 -2.16 9.96
CA LEU A 115 -26.41 -1.66 11.33
C LEU A 115 -27.58 -0.65 11.41
N HIS A 116 -28.00 -0.06 10.28
CA HIS A 116 -29.11 0.89 10.23
C HIS A 116 -30.51 0.26 10.10
N ILE A 117 -30.62 -1.08 10.02
CA ILE A 117 -31.90 -1.81 9.84
C ILE A 117 -32.36 -2.51 11.13
N GLN A 118 -32.04 -1.95 12.29
CA GLN A 118 -32.60 -2.41 13.57
C GLN A 118 -33.17 -1.20 14.32
N LYS A 119 -34.45 -0.91 14.07
CA LYS A 119 -35.32 -0.13 14.95
C LYS A 119 -36.71 -0.75 14.97
#